data_AF-A0A060CF61-F1
#
_entry.id   AF-A0A060CF61-F1
#
_cell.length_a   1.000
_cell.length_b   1.000
_cell.length_c   1.000
_cell.angle_alpha   90.00
_cell.angle_beta   90.00
_cell.angle_gamma   90.00
#
_symmetry.space_group_name_H-M   'P 1'
#
loop_
_entity.id
_entity.type
_entity.pdbx_description
1 polymer ?
#
loop_
_entity_poly.entity_id
_entity_poly.type
_entity_poly.pdbx_seq_one_letter_code
_entity_poly.pdbx_strand_id
1 'polypeptide(L)'
;MAVAECLELWTRLRNCYTAPARYGGPWRRRSPPHRPATSPLAKVGQVNQRLKGWEAVRWVDGSPQVTDVLRAEVDRFGGIGALYGVLRADPWSAVRWGTGIPPERSAEAYAAVQDCVTSRGTGLPVLFVEEAPHGLMALAGSTLPVNLALGAAMDADLAREL
;
A
#
# COMPACT_ATOMS: atom_id res chain seq x y z
N MET A 1 7.04 -1.02 26.33
CA MET A 1 6.28 0.19 25.93
C MET A 1 5.96 0.24 24.44
N ALA A 2 6.75 -0.33 23.52
CA ALA A 2 6.50 -0.27 22.07
C ALA A 2 5.26 -1.04 21.54
N VAL A 3 4.82 -2.12 22.21
CA VAL A 3 3.70 -2.95 21.73
C VAL A 3 2.35 -2.23 21.87
N ALA A 4 2.20 -1.38 22.90
CA ALA A 4 0.98 -0.60 23.11
C ALA A 4 0.80 0.51 22.06
N GLU A 5 1.90 1.17 21.68
CA GLU A 5 1.89 2.19 20.63
C GLU A 5 1.58 1.61 19.24
N CYS A 6 2.13 0.42 18.92
CA CYS A 6 1.77 -0.29 17.68
C CYS A 6 0.29 -0.73 17.66
N LEU A 7 -0.27 -1.14 18.80
CA LEU A 7 -1.70 -1.48 18.93
C LEU A 7 -2.60 -0.25 18.80
N GLU A 8 -2.20 0.90 19.34
CA GLU A 8 -2.91 2.17 19.15
C GLU A 8 -2.83 2.66 17.70
N LEU A 9 -1.68 2.53 17.04
CA LEU A 9 -1.51 2.88 15.63
C LEU A 9 -2.36 1.95 14.74
N TRP A 10 -2.35 0.64 15.03
CA TRP A 10 -3.18 -0.34 14.34
C TRP A 10 -4.67 -0.11 14.60
N THR A 11 -5.06 0.29 15.82
CA THR A 11 -6.45 0.63 16.16
C THR A 11 -6.89 1.94 15.50
N ARG A 12 -6.00 2.93 15.35
CA ARG A 12 -6.26 4.16 14.59
C ARG A 12 -6.42 3.89 13.10
N LEU A 13 -5.51 3.11 12.49
CA LEU A 13 -5.63 2.67 11.10
C LEU A 13 -6.88 1.80 10.88
N ARG A 14 -7.19 0.91 11.83
CA ARG A 14 -8.42 0.12 11.84
C ARG A 14 -9.62 1.05 11.92
N ASN A 15 -9.68 2.03 12.81
CA ASN A 15 -10.81 2.98 12.91
C ASN A 15 -10.95 3.91 11.70
N CYS A 16 -9.88 4.21 10.96
CA CYS A 16 -9.99 4.84 9.63
C CYS A 16 -10.69 3.93 8.61
N TYR A 17 -10.59 2.60 8.77
CA TYR A 17 -11.24 1.57 7.94
C TYR A 17 -12.54 0.98 8.53
N THR A 18 -12.78 1.09 9.84
CA THR A 18 -13.88 0.48 10.61
C THR A 18 -14.78 1.50 11.29
N ALA A 19 -14.61 2.80 11.05
CA ALA A 19 -15.70 3.75 11.24
C ALA A 19 -16.94 3.15 10.56
N PRO A 20 -18.08 3.03 11.27
CA PRO A 20 -19.22 2.26 10.82
C PRO A 20 -19.52 2.71 9.42
N ALA A 21 -19.40 1.74 8.54
CA ALA A 21 -19.44 2.03 7.16
C ALA A 21 -20.84 2.61 6.89
N ARG A 22 -20.99 3.91 6.60
CA ARG A 22 -22.18 4.44 5.89
C ARG A 22 -22.26 3.87 4.46
N TYR A 23 -21.75 2.66 4.26
CA TYR A 23 -21.45 1.98 3.03
C TYR A 23 -22.36 0.74 2.92
N GLY A 24 -23.66 0.92 3.17
CA GLY A 24 -24.71 -0.08 2.96
C GLY A 24 -25.60 0.17 1.73
N GLY A 25 -25.25 1.11 0.84
CA GLY A 25 -26.01 1.41 -0.38
C GLY A 25 -25.37 0.83 -1.66
N PRO A 26 -26.17 0.63 -2.75
CA PRO A 26 -25.69 0.09 -4.02
C PRO A 26 -24.53 0.91 -4.57
N TRP A 27 -23.44 0.23 -4.96
CA TRP A 27 -22.17 0.82 -5.42
C TRP A 27 -22.31 1.92 -6.48
N ARG A 28 -23.36 1.87 -7.32
CA ARG A 28 -23.66 2.89 -8.34
C ARG A 28 -24.03 4.27 -7.79
N ARG A 29 -24.49 4.39 -6.53
CA ARG A 29 -24.89 5.66 -5.88
C ARG A 29 -23.81 6.24 -4.97
N ARG A 30 -22.54 5.84 -5.13
CA ARG A 30 -21.42 6.36 -4.31
C ARG A 30 -20.53 7.38 -5.01
N SER A 31 -20.72 7.62 -6.30
CA SER A 31 -20.30 8.89 -6.88
C SER A 31 -21.24 9.95 -6.31
N PRO A 32 -20.78 10.89 -5.47
CA PRO A 32 -21.65 11.95 -5.00
C PRO A 32 -22.23 12.66 -6.24
N PRO A 33 -23.51 13.07 -6.27
CA PRO A 33 -24.09 13.81 -7.40
C PRO A 33 -23.44 15.18 -7.67
N HIS A 34 -22.38 15.51 -6.95
CA HIS A 34 -21.51 16.65 -7.17
C HIS A 34 -20.19 16.36 -6.45
N ARG A 35 -19.22 15.70 -7.09
CA ARG A 35 -17.83 16.09 -6.80
C ARG A 35 -17.65 17.44 -7.52
N PRO A 36 -17.13 18.50 -6.86
CA PRO A 36 -16.63 19.64 -7.64
C PRO A 36 -15.73 19.05 -8.72
N ALA A 37 -15.84 19.55 -9.96
CA ALA A 37 -15.10 19.00 -11.08
C ALA A 37 -13.64 18.83 -10.65
N THR A 38 -13.20 17.57 -10.47
CA THR A 38 -11.83 17.28 -10.07
C THR A 38 -10.95 17.91 -11.12
N SER A 39 -10.00 18.73 -10.70
CA SER A 39 -9.09 19.39 -11.63
C SER A 39 -8.46 18.34 -12.56
N PRO A 40 -8.12 18.69 -13.81
CA PRO A 40 -7.42 17.76 -14.71
C PRO A 40 -6.21 17.12 -14.02
N LEU A 41 -5.46 17.90 -13.22
CA LEU A 41 -4.35 17.41 -12.41
C LEU A 41 -4.76 16.35 -11.39
N ALA A 42 -5.85 16.56 -10.64
CA ALA A 42 -6.36 15.57 -9.69
C ALA A 42 -6.75 14.25 -10.38
N LYS A 43 -7.32 14.31 -11.60
CA LYS A 43 -7.63 13.11 -12.38
C LYS A 43 -6.36 12.40 -12.85
N VAL A 44 -5.34 13.15 -13.29
CA VAL A 44 -4.02 12.60 -13.67
C VAL A 44 -3.39 11.89 -12.48
N GLY A 45 -3.36 12.50 -11.30
CA GLY A 45 -2.85 11.88 -10.08
C GLY A 45 -3.56 10.57 -9.75
N GLN A 46 -4.89 10.49 -9.92
CA GLN A 46 -5.68 9.28 -9.64
C GLN A 46 -5.44 8.11 -10.61
N VAL A 47 -4.94 8.37 -11.81
CA VAL A 47 -4.53 7.30 -12.75
C VAL A 47 -3.01 7.10 -12.78
N ASN A 48 -2.27 7.86 -11.97
CA ASN A 48 -0.83 7.72 -11.85
C ASN A 48 -0.46 6.51 -10.99
N GLN A 49 0.32 5.60 -11.58
CA GLN A 49 0.95 4.43 -10.95
C GLN A 49 2.39 4.26 -11.46
N ARG A 50 3.09 5.35 -11.78
CA ARG A 50 4.40 5.30 -12.43
C ARG A 50 5.53 4.96 -11.45
N LEU A 51 5.45 5.41 -10.21
CA LEU A 51 6.47 5.21 -9.19
C LEU A 51 6.49 3.75 -8.71
N LYS A 52 7.69 3.19 -8.58
CA LYS A 52 7.92 1.90 -7.92
C LYS A 52 7.90 2.11 -6.40
N GLY A 53 7.08 1.36 -5.69
CA GLY A 53 6.82 1.53 -4.25
C GLY A 53 8.06 1.37 -3.39
N TRP A 54 8.99 0.50 -3.75
CA TRP A 54 10.26 0.29 -3.04
C TRP A 54 11.21 1.50 -3.14
N GLU A 55 10.91 2.50 -3.99
CA GLU A 55 11.62 3.78 -4.05
C GLU A 55 10.96 4.87 -3.20
N ALA A 56 9.74 4.63 -2.68
CA ALA A 56 8.93 5.66 -2.05
C ALA A 56 9.27 5.94 -0.58
N VAL A 57 9.78 4.92 0.12
CA VAL A 57 10.09 4.99 1.55
C VAL A 57 11.34 4.16 1.84
N ARG A 58 12.16 4.62 2.79
CA ARG A 58 13.33 3.91 3.30
C ARG A 58 13.17 3.66 4.78
N TRP A 59 13.75 2.58 5.28
CA TRP A 59 13.83 2.36 6.72
C TRP A 59 15.16 2.89 7.24
N VAL A 60 15.13 3.86 8.14
CA VAL A 60 16.32 4.52 8.71
C VAL A 60 16.12 4.67 10.21
N ASP A 61 17.10 4.19 11.00
CA ASP A 61 17.14 4.33 12.46
C ASP A 61 15.82 3.96 13.17
N GLY A 62 15.18 2.88 12.73
CA GLY A 62 13.95 2.36 13.34
C GLY A 62 12.65 3.06 12.92
N SER A 63 12.70 3.90 11.88
CA SER A 63 11.56 4.69 11.40
C SER A 63 11.43 4.71 9.88
N PRO A 64 10.21 4.85 9.34
CA PRO A 64 10.01 5.06 7.90
C PRO A 64 10.34 6.49 7.51
N GLN A 65 11.16 6.65 6.48
CA GLN A 65 11.54 7.93 5.89
C GLN A 65 11.07 8.00 4.45
N VAL A 66 10.08 8.85 4.19
CA VAL A 66 9.61 9.13 2.83
C VAL A 66 10.74 9.74 2.00
N THR A 67 10.91 9.26 0.77
CA THR A 67 11.96 9.73 -0.14
C THR A 67 11.55 10.98 -0.90
N ASP A 68 12.54 11.72 -1.40
CA ASP A 68 12.28 12.85 -2.30
C ASP A 68 11.70 12.40 -3.64
N VAL A 69 11.91 11.13 -4.02
CA VAL A 69 11.30 10.54 -5.21
C VAL A 69 9.77 10.49 -5.06
N LEU A 70 9.26 10.04 -3.89
CA LEU A 70 7.82 10.07 -3.62
C LEU A 70 7.28 11.50 -3.63
N ARG A 71 7.96 12.42 -2.92
CA ARG A 71 7.53 13.83 -2.85
C ARG A 71 7.44 14.44 -4.25
N ALA A 72 8.49 14.29 -5.05
CA ALA A 72 8.53 14.81 -6.42
C ALA A 72 7.45 14.20 -7.32
N GLU A 73 7.14 12.92 -7.17
CA GLU A 73 6.07 12.27 -7.92
C GLU A 73 4.69 12.85 -7.54
N VAL A 74 4.41 12.99 -6.25
CA VAL A 74 3.14 13.58 -5.75
C VAL A 74 3.01 15.03 -6.22
N ASP A 75 4.07 15.83 -6.07
CA ASP A 75 4.08 17.24 -6.46
C ASP A 75 3.89 17.40 -7.98
N ARG A 76 4.49 16.51 -8.78
CA ARG A 76 4.39 16.54 -10.25
C ARG A 76 3.00 16.20 -10.77
N PHE A 77 2.31 15.23 -10.17
CA PHE A 77 1.04 14.70 -10.68
C PHE A 77 -0.18 15.09 -9.84
N GLY A 78 0.02 15.86 -8.76
CA GLY A 78 -1.04 16.23 -7.80
C GLY A 78 -1.56 15.06 -6.96
N GLY A 79 -0.82 13.94 -6.92
CA GLY A 79 -1.19 12.71 -6.23
C GLY A 79 -0.69 11.44 -6.92
N ILE A 80 -1.00 10.31 -6.30
CA ILE A 80 -0.74 8.95 -6.80
C ILE A 80 -1.99 8.12 -6.53
N GLY A 81 -2.55 7.51 -7.57
CA GLY A 81 -3.79 6.73 -7.48
C GLY A 81 -3.54 5.33 -6.96
N ALA A 82 -2.45 4.71 -7.41
CA ALA A 82 -1.99 3.43 -6.93
C ALA A 82 -0.46 3.42 -6.80
N LEU A 83 0.05 2.72 -5.79
CA LEU A 83 1.49 2.56 -5.58
C LEU A 83 1.82 1.07 -5.44
N TYR A 84 2.66 0.61 -6.34
CA TYR A 84 2.98 -0.81 -6.49
C TYR A 84 4.26 -1.19 -5.76
N GLY A 85 4.19 -2.19 -4.87
CA GLY A 85 5.35 -2.86 -4.30
C GLY A 85 6.08 -2.04 -3.24
N VAL A 86 5.40 -1.49 -2.25
CA VAL A 86 6.05 -0.73 -1.17
C VAL A 86 6.95 -1.64 -0.34
N LEU A 87 6.50 -2.87 -0.09
CA LEU A 87 7.25 -3.86 0.67
C LEU A 87 8.13 -4.77 -0.21
N ARG A 88 8.13 -4.54 -1.53
CA ARG A 88 8.75 -5.44 -2.50
C ARG A 88 10.21 -5.69 -2.19
N ALA A 89 10.58 -6.96 -2.02
CA ALA A 89 11.94 -7.40 -1.75
C ALA A 89 12.35 -8.57 -2.63
N ASP A 90 13.24 -8.30 -3.58
CA ASP A 90 13.79 -9.23 -4.57
C ASP A 90 15.03 -8.63 -5.28
N PRO A 91 15.72 -9.37 -6.17
CA PRO A 91 16.90 -8.86 -6.89
C PRO A 91 16.68 -7.59 -7.74
N TRP A 92 15.47 -7.34 -8.27
CA TRP A 92 15.16 -6.14 -9.05
C TRP A 92 14.97 -4.90 -8.18
N SER A 93 14.36 -5.08 -7.00
CA SER A 93 14.22 -4.01 -6.01
C SER A 93 15.54 -3.66 -5.29
N ALA A 94 16.48 -4.61 -5.25
CA ALA A 94 17.70 -4.56 -4.44
C ALA A 94 17.47 -4.34 -2.93
N VAL A 95 16.23 -4.56 -2.46
CA VAL A 95 15.84 -4.50 -1.05
C VAL A 95 16.30 -5.79 -0.34
N ARG A 96 16.94 -5.63 0.82
CA ARG A 96 17.48 -6.72 1.65
C ARG A 96 17.33 -6.37 3.12
N TRP A 97 17.60 -7.30 4.03
CA TRP A 97 17.45 -7.11 5.48
C TRP A 97 18.10 -5.84 6.06
N GLY A 98 19.21 -5.37 5.49
CA GLY A 98 19.87 -4.14 5.96
C GLY A 98 19.31 -2.83 5.40
N THR A 99 18.44 -2.88 4.38
CA THR A 99 17.90 -1.70 3.69
C THR A 99 16.38 -1.68 3.58
N GLY A 100 15.72 -2.80 3.85
CA GLY A 100 14.29 -2.97 3.71
C GLY A 100 13.51 -2.65 4.98
N ILE A 101 12.19 -2.69 4.83
CA ILE A 101 11.24 -2.45 5.92
C ILE A 101 11.15 -3.72 6.76
N PRO A 102 11.32 -3.64 8.10
CA PRO A 102 11.09 -4.77 8.98
C PRO A 102 9.63 -5.27 8.83
N PRO A 103 9.40 -6.58 8.65
CA PRO A 103 8.06 -7.13 8.38
C PRO A 103 7.03 -6.71 9.43
N GLU A 104 7.41 -6.72 10.71
CA GLU A 104 6.57 -6.34 11.86
C GLU A 104 6.25 -4.83 11.92
N ARG A 105 6.93 -4.01 11.11
CA ARG A 105 6.75 -2.56 11.02
C ARG A 105 6.16 -2.10 9.68
N SER A 106 5.70 -3.02 8.84
CA SER A 106 5.18 -2.73 7.49
C SER A 106 4.06 -1.68 7.48
N ALA A 107 3.18 -1.70 8.49
CA ALA A 107 2.09 -0.74 8.62
C ALA A 107 2.58 0.71 8.74
N GLU A 108 3.73 0.94 9.37
CA GLU A 108 4.30 2.28 9.54
C GLU A 108 4.84 2.82 8.22
N ALA A 109 5.43 1.96 7.39
CA ALA A 109 5.86 2.35 6.06
C ALA A 109 4.68 2.77 5.18
N TYR A 110 3.58 2.00 5.20
CA TYR A 110 2.35 2.39 4.49
C TYR A 110 1.75 3.68 5.02
N ALA A 111 1.68 3.85 6.35
CA ALA A 111 1.17 5.07 6.97
C ALA A 111 1.99 6.30 6.53
N ALA A 112 3.32 6.22 6.56
CA ALA A 112 4.18 7.32 6.13
C ALA A 112 3.97 7.71 4.66
N VAL A 113 3.79 6.72 3.78
CA VAL A 113 3.47 6.97 2.37
C VAL A 113 2.07 7.59 2.22
N GLN A 114 1.08 7.03 2.91
CA GLN A 114 -0.31 7.49 2.90
C GLN A 114 -0.42 8.96 3.35
N ASP A 115 0.27 9.31 4.43
CA ASP A 115 0.32 10.66 4.98
C ASP A 115 1.00 11.62 4.00
N CYS A 116 2.11 11.23 3.36
CA CYS A 116 2.76 12.06 2.35
C CYS A 116 1.86 12.32 1.14
N VAL A 117 1.23 11.28 0.58
CA VAL A 117 0.37 11.43 -0.61
C VAL A 117 -0.85 12.28 -0.31
N THR A 118 -1.49 12.07 0.84
CA THR A 118 -2.70 12.82 1.22
C THR A 118 -2.40 14.26 1.60
N SER A 119 -1.33 14.53 2.36
CA SER A 119 -0.97 15.89 2.80
C SER A 119 -0.40 16.78 1.69
N ARG A 120 0.32 16.21 0.72
CA ARG A 120 0.92 16.97 -0.39
C ARG A 120 0.08 17.01 -1.66
N GLY A 121 -0.68 15.94 -1.90
CA GLY A 121 -1.54 15.82 -3.08
C GLY A 121 -2.90 16.48 -2.90
N THR A 122 -3.88 15.98 -3.65
CA THR A 122 -5.27 16.47 -3.61
C THR A 122 -6.08 16.02 -2.39
N GLY A 123 -5.45 15.43 -1.37
CA GLY A 123 -6.12 14.83 -0.21
C GLY A 123 -6.72 13.45 -0.46
N LEU A 124 -6.61 12.90 -1.68
CA LEU A 124 -7.10 11.56 -1.99
C LEU A 124 -6.06 10.49 -1.58
N PRO A 125 -6.51 9.36 -1.01
CA PRO A 125 -5.62 8.30 -0.61
C PRO A 125 -5.07 7.53 -1.82
N VAL A 126 -3.87 6.94 -1.63
CA VAL A 126 -3.29 5.99 -2.59
C VAL A 126 -3.79 4.57 -2.33
N LEU A 127 -4.01 3.80 -3.39
CA LEU A 127 -4.23 2.36 -3.31
C LEU A 127 -2.87 1.64 -3.29
N PHE A 128 -2.59 0.87 -2.24
CA PHE A 128 -1.41 0.00 -2.21
C PHE A 128 -1.65 -1.28 -3.02
N VAL A 129 -0.69 -1.63 -3.85
CA VAL A 129 -0.73 -2.82 -4.71
C VAL A 129 0.53 -3.63 -4.44
N GLU A 130 0.40 -4.82 -3.87
CA GLU A 130 1.54 -5.70 -3.62
C GLU A 130 1.53 -6.90 -4.57
N GLU A 131 2.71 -7.44 -4.85
CA GLU A 131 2.86 -8.68 -5.61
C GLU A 131 2.74 -9.88 -4.65
N ALA A 132 1.63 -10.59 -4.72
CA ALA A 132 1.38 -11.78 -3.92
C ALA A 132 0.87 -13.02 -4.70
N PRO A 133 1.44 -13.38 -5.87
CA PRO A 133 0.94 -14.49 -6.69
C PRO A 133 1.22 -15.88 -6.11
N HIS A 134 2.09 -15.97 -5.11
CA HIS A 134 2.51 -17.20 -4.43
C HIS A 134 3.02 -16.83 -3.02
N GLY A 135 2.19 -16.06 -2.32
CA GLY A 135 2.56 -15.36 -1.10
C GLY A 135 3.23 -14.00 -1.39
N LEU A 136 3.30 -13.17 -0.36
CA LEU A 136 3.74 -11.78 -0.46
C LEU A 136 5.25 -11.70 -0.77
N MET A 137 5.62 -11.02 -1.86
CA MET A 137 7.01 -10.79 -2.24
C MET A 137 7.65 -9.67 -1.42
N ALA A 138 7.79 -9.90 -0.11
CA ALA A 138 8.41 -8.98 0.84
C ALA A 138 9.45 -9.70 1.72
N LEU A 139 10.23 -8.95 2.51
CA LEU A 139 11.11 -9.55 3.51
C LEU A 139 10.30 -10.46 4.45
N ALA A 140 10.81 -11.68 4.68
CA ALA A 140 10.12 -12.75 5.43
C ALA A 140 8.67 -13.04 5.01
N GLY A 141 8.29 -12.71 3.78
CA GLY A 141 7.02 -13.16 3.22
C GLY A 141 7.02 -14.68 3.06
N SER A 142 5.90 -15.33 3.43
CA SER A 142 5.71 -16.75 3.13
C SER A 142 5.73 -16.96 1.62
N THR A 143 6.52 -17.94 1.16
CA THR A 143 6.49 -18.39 -0.24
C THR A 143 5.62 -19.64 -0.34
N LEU A 144 4.59 -19.56 -1.17
CA LEU A 144 3.65 -20.64 -1.44
C LEU A 144 4.02 -21.35 -2.76
N PRO A 145 3.51 -22.57 -3.00
CA PRO A 145 3.63 -23.20 -4.31
C PRO A 145 3.03 -22.31 -5.41
N VAL A 146 3.69 -22.23 -6.56
CA VAL A 146 3.15 -21.50 -7.72
C VAL A 146 1.87 -22.16 -8.25
N ASN A 147 1.06 -21.41 -8.99
CA ASN A 147 -0.24 -21.88 -9.52
C ASN A 147 -0.18 -23.22 -10.27
N LEU A 148 0.93 -23.53 -10.96
CA LEU A 148 1.11 -24.83 -11.61
C LEU A 148 1.17 -25.98 -10.59
N ALA A 149 1.89 -25.80 -9.49
CA ALA A 149 1.99 -26.80 -8.42
C ALA A 149 0.68 -26.92 -7.64
N LEU A 150 0.00 -25.80 -7.38
CA LEU A 150 -1.35 -25.80 -6.79
C LEU A 150 -2.35 -26.57 -7.67
N GLY A 151 -2.31 -26.36 -8.99
CA GLY A 151 -3.13 -27.10 -9.94
C GLY A 151 -2.80 -28.59 -9.96
N ALA A 152 -1.51 -28.95 -9.90
CA ALA A 152 -1.06 -30.35 -9.87
C ALA A 152 -1.47 -31.11 -8.60
N ALA A 153 -1.73 -30.41 -7.49
CA ALA A 153 -2.23 -31.01 -6.27
C ALA A 153 -3.67 -31.52 -6.39
N MET A 154 -4.44 -30.99 -7.36
CA MET A 154 -5.85 -31.34 -7.58
C MET A 154 -6.73 -31.18 -6.32
N ASP A 155 -6.38 -30.25 -5.44
CA ASP A 155 -7.05 -29.97 -4.18
C ASP A 155 -7.54 -28.51 -4.13
N ALA A 156 -8.82 -28.32 -4.43
CA ALA A 156 -9.45 -27.00 -4.46
C ALA A 156 -9.71 -26.41 -3.07
N ASP A 157 -9.74 -27.25 -2.01
CA ASP A 157 -9.95 -26.78 -0.65
C ASP A 157 -8.64 -26.25 -0.08
N LEU A 158 -7.54 -26.96 -0.28
CA LEU A 158 -6.19 -26.47 0.04
C LEU A 158 -5.87 -25.18 -0.71
N ALA A 159 -6.17 -25.10 -2.02
CA ALA A 159 -5.93 -23.89 -2.81
C ALA A 159 -6.76 -22.67 -2.35
N ARG A 160 -7.85 -22.88 -1.61
CA ARG A 160 -8.67 -21.80 -1.03
C ARG A 160 -8.20 -21.37 0.35
N GLU A 161 -7.61 -22.31 1.10
CA GLU A 161 -7.01 -22.04 2.41
C GLU A 161 -5.75 -21.17 2.31
N LEU A 162 -4.95 -21.43 1.28
CA LEU A 162 -3.70 -20.72 0.95
C LEU A 162 -3.96 -19.32 0.36
#